data_AF-A0ABC9GW17-F1
#
_entry.id   AF-A0ABC9GW17-F1
#
_cell.length_a   1.000
_cell.length_b   1.000
_cell.length_c   1.000
_cell.angle_alpha   90.00
_cell.angle_beta   90.00
_cell.angle_gamma   90.00
#
_symmetry.space_group_name_H-M   'P 1'
#
loop_
_entity.id
_entity.type
_entity.pdbx_description
1 polymer ?
#
loop_
_entity_poly.entity_id
_entity_poly.type
_entity_poly.pdbx_seq_one_letter_code
_entity_poly.pdbx_strand_id
1 'polypeptide(L)'
;MVDRGVTVLSSRIERWQLRRGDHIYSWRKDALYSYAHHGIYENDEKVIHFTNTSAGAPSSSSSSTLPYHCAEAMRKGGVVICCLDCFLEGNNLRLFVYSVPWLFFQMSNIGVQDTCSMDPEDTAETVLRRANDLFVHGFGSYDLVLQNCFDFAFYCKTGRQYVSTLELVLGPPKRLDFERESPSGRVCTIM
;
A
#
# COMPACT_ATOMS: atom_id res chain seq x y z
N MET A 1 -11.26 12.31 16.72
CA MET A 1 -10.34 11.35 17.38
C MET A 1 -10.29 10.11 16.50
N VAL A 2 -9.12 9.52 16.31
CA VAL A 2 -8.95 8.34 15.46
C VAL A 2 -9.47 7.12 16.23
N ASP A 3 -10.60 6.57 15.81
CA ASP A 3 -11.48 5.62 16.53
C ASP A 3 -10.88 4.21 16.81
N ARG A 4 -9.57 4.02 16.68
CA ARG A 4 -8.98 2.66 16.66
C ARG A 4 -7.69 2.53 17.46
N GLY A 5 -7.52 3.36 18.49
CA GLY A 5 -6.36 3.32 19.37
C GLY A 5 -5.07 3.91 18.75
N VAL A 6 -5.19 4.51 17.56
CA VAL A 6 -4.08 5.21 16.91
C VAL A 6 -3.89 6.57 17.56
N THR A 7 -2.65 6.86 17.93
CA THR A 7 -2.20 8.09 18.56
C THR A 7 -0.96 8.60 17.85
N VAL A 8 -0.55 9.81 18.18
CA VAL A 8 0.71 10.43 17.69
C VAL A 8 1.93 9.54 17.99
N LEU A 9 1.88 8.76 19.08
CA LEU A 9 2.99 7.92 19.52
C LEU A 9 2.90 6.47 19.01
N SER A 10 1.74 6.03 18.52
CA SER A 10 1.53 4.65 18.13
C SER A 10 0.41 4.48 17.12
N SER A 11 0.74 3.84 16.00
CA SER A 11 -0.17 3.32 14.98
C SER A 11 -0.51 1.83 15.14
N ARG A 12 -0.01 1.18 16.20
CA ARG A 12 -0.23 -0.25 16.42
C ARG A 12 -1.71 -0.52 16.69
N ILE A 13 -2.25 -1.53 16.04
CA ILE A 13 -3.60 -2.04 16.28
C ILE A 13 -3.56 -3.55 16.52
N GLU A 14 -4.60 -4.07 17.16
CA GLU A 14 -4.84 -5.50 17.31
C GLU A 14 -5.66 -6.06 16.14
N ARG A 15 -5.54 -7.37 15.87
CA ARG A 15 -6.21 -8.01 14.73
C ARG A 15 -7.73 -7.83 14.74
N TRP A 16 -8.36 -7.90 15.91
CA TRP A 16 -9.81 -7.72 16.06
C TRP A 16 -10.28 -6.31 15.67
N GLN A 17 -9.38 -5.33 15.61
CA GLN A 17 -9.71 -3.99 15.18
C GLN A 17 -9.74 -3.88 13.65
N LEU A 18 -9.15 -4.81 12.88
CA LEU A 18 -9.05 -4.74 11.42
C LEU A 18 -10.41 -4.62 10.74
N ARG A 19 -10.47 -3.78 9.72
CA ARG A 19 -11.65 -3.55 8.89
C ARG A 19 -11.25 -3.73 7.42
N ARG A 20 -12.18 -4.27 6.63
CA ARG A 20 -12.01 -4.41 5.17
C ARG A 20 -11.61 -3.06 4.55
N GLY A 21 -10.60 -3.06 3.68
CA GLY A 21 -10.08 -1.87 3.01
C GLY A 21 -9.13 -1.02 3.86
N ASP A 22 -8.70 -1.49 5.04
CA ASP A 22 -7.66 -0.82 5.82
C ASP A 22 -6.34 -0.78 5.08
N HIS A 23 -5.68 0.39 5.10
CA HIS A 23 -4.27 0.50 4.76
C HIS A 23 -3.45 0.14 6.00
N ILE A 24 -2.83 -1.04 5.96
CA ILE A 24 -2.00 -1.55 7.03
C ILE A 24 -0.54 -1.53 6.62
N TYR A 25 0.34 -1.49 7.61
CA TYR A 25 1.76 -1.63 7.38
C TYR A 25 2.46 -2.36 8.52
N SER A 26 3.66 -2.84 8.24
CA SER A 26 4.55 -3.40 9.26
C SER A 26 5.99 -2.98 9.01
N TRP A 27 6.74 -2.77 10.10
CA TRP A 27 8.16 -2.43 10.00
C TRP A 27 8.97 -3.68 9.67
N ARG A 28 9.62 -3.67 8.52
CA ARG A 28 10.60 -4.64 8.07
C ARG A 28 12.01 -4.14 8.37
N LYS A 29 12.92 -5.08 8.57
CA LYS A 29 14.35 -4.81 8.66
C LYS A 29 15.04 -5.54 7.51
N ASP A 30 15.72 -4.79 6.67
CA ASP A 30 16.72 -5.33 5.77
C ASP A 30 18.12 -5.13 6.40
N ALA A 31 19.16 -5.75 5.83
CA ALA A 31 20.53 -5.67 6.31
C ALA A 31 21.08 -4.24 6.41
N LEU A 32 20.52 -3.30 5.63
CA LEU A 32 21.03 -1.93 5.51
C LEU A 32 20.10 -0.85 6.08
N TYR A 33 18.80 -1.11 6.26
CA TYR A 33 17.84 -0.13 6.78
C TYR A 33 16.51 -0.78 7.21
N SER A 34 15.69 -0.02 7.93
CA SER A 34 14.31 -0.41 8.27
C SER A 34 13.31 0.34 7.40
N TYR A 35 12.24 -0.33 6.98
CA TYR A 35 11.18 0.27 6.16
C TYR A 35 9.80 -0.24 6.55
N ALA A 36 8.75 0.52 6.25
CA ALA A 36 7.37 0.11 6.39
C ALA A 36 6.94 -0.59 5.10
N HIS A 37 6.50 -1.84 5.23
CA HIS A 37 5.87 -2.57 4.14
C HIS A 37 4.37 -2.38 4.21
N HIS A 38 3.77 -1.88 3.13
CA HIS A 38 2.38 -1.42 3.09
C HIS A 38 1.48 -2.38 2.31
N GLY A 39 0.21 -2.46 2.70
CA GLY A 39 -0.79 -3.31 2.05
C GLY A 39 -2.22 -2.90 2.39
N ILE A 40 -3.16 -3.47 1.63
CA ILE A 40 -4.60 -3.30 1.82
C ILE A 40 -5.18 -4.59 2.40
N TYR A 41 -5.81 -4.50 3.57
CA TYR A 41 -6.51 -5.64 4.16
C TYR A 41 -7.80 -5.93 3.40
N GLU A 42 -7.94 -7.13 2.88
CA GLU A 42 -9.11 -7.54 2.10
C GLU A 42 -10.24 -8.02 3.01
N ASN A 43 -10.05 -9.19 3.62
CA ASN A 43 -10.89 -9.88 4.60
C ASN A 43 -10.20 -11.19 5.02
N ASP A 44 -10.74 -11.89 6.02
CA ASP A 44 -10.36 -13.27 6.36
C ASP A 44 -8.84 -13.48 6.44
N GLU A 45 -8.14 -12.55 7.09
CA GLU A 45 -6.67 -12.56 7.22
C GLU A 45 -5.92 -12.50 5.88
N LYS A 46 -6.50 -11.88 4.84
CA LYS A 46 -5.85 -11.68 3.53
C LYS A 46 -5.46 -10.22 3.31
N VAL A 47 -4.33 -10.05 2.65
CA VAL A 47 -3.74 -8.73 2.35
C VAL A 47 -3.34 -8.70 0.89
N ILE A 48 -3.76 -7.65 0.19
CA ILE A 48 -3.32 -7.32 -1.17
C ILE A 48 -2.20 -6.28 -1.03
N HIS A 49 -1.03 -6.55 -1.60
CA HIS A 49 0.09 -5.62 -1.50
C HIS A 49 1.00 -5.70 -2.73
N PHE A 50 1.77 -4.64 -2.96
CA PHE A 50 2.83 -4.66 -3.95
C PHE A 50 4.10 -5.29 -3.36
N THR A 51 4.80 -6.09 -4.14
CA THR A 51 6.12 -6.65 -3.81
C THR A 51 7.02 -6.61 -5.04
N ASN A 52 8.31 -6.34 -4.87
CA ASN A 52 9.24 -6.44 -5.99
C ASN A 52 9.70 -7.90 -6.16
N THR A 53 9.94 -8.32 -7.40
CA THR A 53 10.34 -9.68 -7.79
C THR A 53 11.66 -10.14 -7.15
N SER A 54 12.42 -9.22 -6.54
CA SER A 54 13.75 -9.41 -5.97
C SER A 54 13.83 -9.27 -4.44
N ALA A 55 12.74 -9.00 -3.73
CA ALA A 55 12.75 -8.98 -2.27
C ALA A 55 12.73 -10.42 -1.74
N GLY A 56 13.85 -11.12 -1.94
CA GLY A 56 14.21 -12.42 -1.38
C GLY A 56 13.10 -13.46 -1.36
N ALA A 57 13.24 -14.52 -2.16
CA ALA A 57 12.73 -15.81 -1.68
C ALA A 57 13.19 -15.94 -0.22
N PRO A 58 12.29 -16.21 0.75
CA PRO A 58 12.64 -16.16 2.16
C PRO A 58 13.91 -16.99 2.34
N SER A 59 14.99 -16.33 2.77
CA SER A 59 16.17 -17.02 3.25
C SER A 59 15.66 -18.04 4.27
N SER A 60 15.98 -19.30 4.02
CA SER A 60 15.47 -20.52 4.64
C SER A 60 15.81 -20.67 6.13
N SER A 61 15.68 -19.61 6.91
CA SER A 61 16.12 -19.53 8.31
C SER A 61 15.12 -18.77 9.17
N SER A 62 13.89 -19.28 9.25
CA SER A 62 13.13 -19.36 10.51
C SER A 62 11.87 -20.20 10.26
N SER A 63 11.96 -21.45 10.68
CA SER A 63 10.95 -22.50 10.85
C SER A 63 9.46 -22.10 10.87
N SER A 64 8.93 -21.64 9.73
CA SER A 64 7.53 -21.73 9.36
C SER A 64 7.48 -21.75 7.84
N THR A 65 7.22 -22.93 7.28
CA THR A 65 7.03 -23.11 5.84
C THR A 65 5.96 -22.12 5.40
N LEU A 66 6.33 -21.05 4.69
CA LEU A 66 5.33 -20.15 4.11
C LEU A 66 4.29 -21.02 3.39
N PRO A 67 2.98 -20.77 3.58
CA PRO A 67 1.97 -21.48 2.81
C PRO A 67 2.35 -21.41 1.33
N TYR A 68 2.39 -22.55 0.64
CA TYR A 68 2.89 -22.67 -0.74
C TYR A 68 2.33 -21.58 -1.66
N HIS A 69 1.04 -21.27 -1.50
CA HIS A 69 0.36 -20.21 -2.26
C HIS A 69 0.91 -18.81 -2.02
N CYS A 70 1.31 -18.46 -0.78
CA CYS A 70 1.91 -17.16 -0.48
C CYS A 70 3.33 -17.08 -1.06
N ALA A 71 4.13 -18.14 -0.91
CA ALA A 71 5.50 -18.18 -1.41
C ALA A 71 5.56 -18.04 -2.95
N GLU A 72 4.65 -18.71 -3.66
CA GLU A 72 4.60 -18.64 -5.12
C GLU A 72 4.07 -17.28 -5.62
N ALA A 73 3.11 -16.68 -4.92
CA ALA A 73 2.64 -15.33 -5.24
C ALA A 73 3.77 -14.30 -5.11
N MET A 74 4.52 -14.34 -4.00
CA MET A 74 5.61 -13.39 -3.74
C MET A 74 6.77 -13.52 -4.75
N ARG A 75 7.05 -14.72 -5.26
CA ARG A 75 8.08 -14.95 -6.30
C ARG A 75 7.81 -14.24 -7.63
N LYS A 76 6.54 -13.98 -7.97
CA LYS A 76 6.17 -13.36 -9.25
C LYS A 76 6.35 -11.84 -9.26
N GLY A 77 6.41 -11.20 -8.08
CA GLY A 77 6.46 -9.74 -7.99
C GLY A 77 5.14 -9.07 -8.41
N GLY A 78 5.13 -7.74 -8.37
CA GLY A 78 3.95 -6.93 -8.69
C GLY A 78 2.95 -6.86 -7.54
N VAL A 79 1.66 -6.75 -7.87
CA VAL A 79 0.58 -6.80 -6.88
C VAL A 79 0.24 -8.26 -6.60
N VAL A 80 0.26 -8.65 -5.33
CA VAL A 80 0.06 -10.03 -4.88
C VAL A 80 -0.93 -10.09 -3.72
N ILE A 81 -1.49 -11.28 -3.48
CA ILE A 81 -2.33 -11.57 -2.32
C ILE A 81 -1.61 -12.58 -1.43
N CYS A 82 -1.54 -12.31 -0.13
CA CYS A 82 -0.99 -13.24 0.87
C CYS A 82 -1.82 -13.25 2.15
N CYS A 83 -1.53 -14.17 3.07
CA CYS A 83 -2.13 -14.12 4.40
C CYS A 83 -1.45 -13.06 5.28
N LEU A 84 -2.16 -12.61 6.31
CA LEU A 84 -1.74 -11.57 7.24
C LEU A 84 -0.44 -11.95 7.95
N ASP A 85 -0.25 -13.21 8.30
CA ASP A 85 0.98 -13.67 8.96
C ASP A 85 2.21 -13.54 8.05
N CYS A 86 2.07 -13.88 6.77
CA CYS A 86 3.11 -13.68 5.77
C CYS A 86 3.37 -12.18 5.54
N PHE A 87 2.32 -11.37 5.49
CA PHE A 87 2.45 -9.91 5.38
C PHE A 87 3.15 -9.27 6.60
N LEU A 88 3.10 -9.89 7.78
CA LEU A 88 3.72 -9.36 8.99
C LEU A 88 5.11 -9.94 9.27
N GLU A 89 5.44 -11.16 8.81
CA GLU A 89 6.62 -11.98 9.23
C GLU A 89 6.97 -11.80 10.72
N GLY A 90 5.97 -11.92 11.60
CA GLY A 90 6.13 -11.78 13.05
C GLY A 90 6.29 -10.35 13.58
N ASN A 91 6.22 -9.33 12.74
CA ASN A 91 6.25 -7.92 13.15
C ASN A 91 4.87 -7.40 13.56
N ASN A 92 4.85 -6.19 14.11
CA ASN A 92 3.62 -5.58 14.62
C ASN A 92 2.70 -5.10 13.49
N LEU A 93 1.41 -5.37 13.63
CA LEU A 93 0.36 -4.80 12.79
C LEU A 93 0.14 -3.32 13.11
N ARG A 94 0.18 -2.48 12.09
CA ARG A 94 -0.05 -1.03 12.23
C ARG A 94 -1.03 -0.54 11.19
N LEU A 95 -1.79 0.49 11.57
CA LEU A 95 -2.79 1.14 10.71
C LEU A 95 -2.24 2.48 10.21
N PHE A 96 -2.32 2.70 8.91
CA PHE A 96 -2.13 4.02 8.32
C PHE A 96 -3.46 4.76 8.31
N VAL A 97 -3.52 5.94 8.92
CA VAL A 97 -4.78 6.64 9.18
C VAL A 97 -4.97 7.86 8.29
N TYR A 98 -6.18 8.01 7.77
CA TYR A 98 -6.56 9.09 6.85
C TYR A 98 -7.43 10.13 7.55
N SER A 99 -7.68 11.26 6.87
CA SER A 99 -8.50 12.36 7.38
C SER A 99 -8.05 12.90 8.74
N VAL A 100 -6.74 12.83 9.05
CA VAL A 100 -6.25 13.34 10.34
C VAL A 100 -6.17 14.88 10.32
N PRO A 101 -6.39 15.56 11.46
CA PRO A 101 -6.16 17.00 11.56
C PRO A 101 -4.69 17.38 11.31
N TRP A 102 -4.44 18.58 10.82
CA TRP A 102 -3.09 19.09 10.53
C TRP A 102 -2.10 18.93 11.68
N LEU A 103 -2.51 19.28 12.92
CA LEU A 103 -1.62 19.15 14.07
C LEU A 103 -1.24 17.68 14.35
N PHE A 104 -2.17 16.75 14.15
CA PHE A 104 -1.89 15.31 14.29
C PHE A 104 -0.92 14.83 13.20
N PHE A 105 -1.13 15.26 11.95
CA PHE A 105 -0.24 14.96 10.82
C PHE A 105 1.20 15.41 11.11
N GLN A 106 1.39 16.68 11.49
CA GLN A 106 2.70 17.25 11.79
C GLN A 106 3.42 16.53 12.94
N MET A 107 2.69 16.11 13.97
CA MET A 107 3.29 15.45 15.12
C MET A 107 3.53 13.94 14.89
N SER A 108 2.81 13.29 13.99
CA SER A 108 2.93 11.85 13.76
C SER A 108 3.96 11.51 12.67
N ASN A 109 4.14 12.38 11.67
CA ASN A 109 5.04 12.16 10.54
C ASN A 109 6.39 12.91 10.72
N ILE A 110 7.07 12.68 11.85
CA ILE A 110 8.37 13.30 12.18
C ILE A 110 9.56 12.54 11.55
N GLY A 111 9.31 11.38 10.95
CA GLY A 111 10.33 10.50 10.36
C GLY A 111 10.41 10.59 8.83
N VAL A 112 11.17 9.66 8.25
CA VAL A 112 11.35 9.53 6.79
C VAL A 112 10.11 8.90 6.12
N GLN A 113 9.21 8.31 6.90
CA GLN A 113 8.03 7.61 6.41
C GLN A 113 6.78 8.10 7.13
N ASP A 114 5.77 8.38 6.33
CA ASP A 114 4.47 8.81 6.82
C ASP A 114 3.72 7.64 7.46
N THR A 115 2.95 7.96 8.49
CA THR A 115 2.09 7.01 9.22
C THR A 115 0.62 7.42 9.18
N CYS A 116 0.33 8.61 8.65
CA CYS A 116 -1.00 9.13 8.46
C CYS A 116 -1.04 10.14 7.29
N SER A 117 -2.25 10.43 6.79
CA SER A 117 -2.51 11.49 5.81
C SER A 117 -3.71 12.35 6.21
N MET A 118 -3.64 13.64 5.86
CA MET A 118 -4.79 14.55 5.95
C MET A 118 -5.82 14.31 4.85
N ASP A 119 -5.44 13.61 3.78
CA ASP A 119 -6.36 13.32 2.67
C ASP A 119 -7.51 12.41 3.12
N PRO A 120 -8.71 12.59 2.55
CA PRO A 120 -9.82 11.68 2.78
C PRO A 120 -9.54 10.31 2.14
N GLU A 121 -10.04 9.26 2.77
CA GLU A 121 -10.08 7.91 2.21
C GLU A 121 -11.42 7.62 1.55
N ASP A 122 -11.40 6.82 0.49
CA ASP A 122 -12.60 6.28 -0.13
C ASP A 122 -13.19 5.11 0.67
N THR A 123 -14.43 4.75 0.33
CA THR A 123 -15.13 3.61 0.93
C THR A 123 -14.38 2.30 0.74
N ALA A 124 -14.52 1.37 1.69
CA ALA A 124 -13.88 0.05 1.62
C ALA A 124 -14.15 -0.68 0.29
N GLU A 125 -15.38 -0.57 -0.25
CA GLU A 125 -15.74 -1.14 -1.55
C GLU A 125 -14.92 -0.53 -2.70
N THR A 126 -14.78 0.80 -2.73
CA THR A 126 -13.98 1.49 -3.74
C THR A 126 -12.51 1.12 -3.63
N VAL A 127 -11.98 1.07 -2.41
CA VAL A 127 -10.59 0.69 -2.12
C VAL A 127 -10.29 -0.72 -2.61
N LEU A 128 -11.13 -1.69 -2.25
CA LEU A 128 -10.94 -3.09 -2.63
C LEU A 128 -11.15 -3.31 -4.12
N ARG A 129 -12.06 -2.57 -4.77
CA ARG A 129 -12.19 -2.59 -6.23
C ARG A 129 -10.90 -2.17 -6.91
N ARG A 130 -10.27 -1.08 -6.46
CA ARG A 130 -8.97 -0.64 -7.01
C ARG A 130 -7.87 -1.66 -6.76
N ALA A 131 -7.75 -2.16 -5.52
CA ALA A 131 -6.72 -3.14 -5.17
C ALA A 131 -6.83 -4.43 -6.00
N ASN A 132 -8.05 -4.92 -6.21
CA ASN A 132 -8.31 -6.11 -7.04
C ASN A 132 -8.08 -5.84 -8.53
N ASP A 133 -8.48 -4.68 -9.04
CA ASP A 133 -8.22 -4.29 -10.43
C ASP A 133 -6.70 -4.26 -10.71
N LEU A 134 -5.92 -3.67 -9.79
CA LEU A 134 -4.46 -3.62 -9.88
C LEU A 134 -3.78 -4.97 -9.65
N PHE A 135 -4.40 -5.88 -8.91
CA PHE A 135 -3.95 -7.27 -8.82
C PHE A 135 -4.07 -8.00 -10.17
N VAL A 136 -5.13 -7.74 -10.93
CA VAL A 136 -5.36 -8.36 -12.24
C VAL A 136 -4.53 -7.70 -13.34
N HIS A 137 -4.46 -6.37 -13.36
CA HIS A 137 -3.88 -5.61 -14.47
C HIS A 137 -2.46 -5.09 -14.20
N GLY A 138 -1.99 -5.18 -12.96
CA GLY A 138 -0.70 -4.62 -12.52
C GLY A 138 -0.79 -3.14 -12.12
N PHE A 139 0.18 -2.68 -11.34
CA PHE A 139 0.24 -1.30 -10.82
C PHE A 139 1.36 -0.44 -11.44
N GLY A 140 2.09 -0.98 -12.42
CA GLY A 140 3.36 -0.40 -12.86
C GLY A 140 4.46 -0.57 -11.81
N SER A 141 5.72 -0.38 -12.21
CA SER A 141 6.88 -0.50 -11.31
C SER A 141 7.95 0.52 -11.68
N TYR A 142 8.51 1.22 -10.69
CA TYR A 142 9.78 1.95 -10.79
C TYR A 142 10.76 1.46 -9.71
N ASP A 143 12.07 1.64 -9.92
CA ASP A 143 13.16 0.96 -9.18
C ASP A 143 13.26 1.23 -7.67
N LEU A 144 12.42 2.10 -7.08
CA LEU A 144 12.41 2.37 -5.65
C LEU A 144 11.38 1.49 -4.94
N VAL A 145 11.79 0.26 -4.62
CA VAL A 145 11.04 -0.77 -3.86
C VAL A 145 10.18 -0.22 -2.72
N LEU A 146 10.69 0.80 -2.02
CA LEU A 146 10.10 1.40 -0.82
C LEU A 146 8.87 2.26 -1.12
N GLN A 147 8.86 2.95 -2.25
CA GLN A 147 7.78 3.85 -2.62
C GLN A 147 6.59 3.06 -3.19
N ASN A 148 6.86 2.01 -3.97
CA ASN A 148 5.80 1.29 -4.71
C ASN A 148 4.72 0.67 -3.81
N CYS A 149 5.07 0.05 -2.68
CA CYS A 149 4.07 -0.55 -1.78
C CYS A 149 3.22 0.52 -1.08
N PHE A 150 3.84 1.63 -0.70
CA PHE A 150 3.16 2.77 -0.13
C PHE A 150 2.24 3.45 -1.16
N ASP A 151 2.75 3.73 -2.37
CA ASP A 151 2.00 4.37 -3.44
C ASP A 151 0.83 3.50 -3.90
N PHE A 152 1.03 2.18 -3.96
CA PHE A 152 -0.04 1.21 -4.21
C PHE A 152 -1.16 1.37 -3.18
N ALA A 153 -0.82 1.29 -1.89
CA ALA A 153 -1.82 1.36 -0.85
C ALA A 153 -2.48 2.75 -0.81
N PHE A 154 -1.69 3.83 -0.96
CA PHE A 154 -2.19 5.19 -1.00
C PHE A 154 -3.14 5.44 -2.17
N TYR A 155 -2.79 4.97 -3.37
CA TYR A 155 -3.64 5.05 -4.54
C TYR A 155 -4.92 4.23 -4.36
N CYS A 156 -4.84 3.03 -3.78
CA CYS A 156 -6.03 2.25 -3.47
C CYS A 156 -6.97 3.04 -2.55
N LYS A 157 -6.43 3.72 -1.54
CA LYS A 157 -7.19 4.49 -0.55
C LYS A 157 -7.78 5.79 -1.08
N THR A 158 -7.11 6.49 -1.99
CA THR A 158 -7.45 7.87 -2.36
C THR A 158 -7.77 8.07 -3.84
N GLY A 159 -7.39 7.12 -4.69
CA GLY A 159 -7.44 7.25 -6.15
C GLY A 159 -6.44 8.25 -6.71
N ARG A 160 -5.46 8.70 -5.91
CA ARG A 160 -4.49 9.73 -6.26
C ARG A 160 -3.08 9.19 -6.11
N GLN A 161 -2.15 9.80 -6.85
CA GLN A 161 -0.73 9.64 -6.60
C GLN A 161 -0.37 10.40 -5.33
N TYR A 162 0.46 9.79 -4.49
CA TYR A 162 1.01 10.50 -3.35
C TYR A 162 2.04 11.50 -3.85
N VAL A 163 1.93 12.74 -3.38
CA VAL A 163 2.93 13.78 -3.59
C VAL A 163 3.39 14.20 -2.21
N SER A 164 4.63 13.87 -1.86
CA SER A 164 5.16 14.25 -0.55
C SER A 164 5.15 15.77 -0.42
N THR A 165 4.76 16.28 0.74
CA THR A 165 4.90 17.70 1.07
C THR A 165 6.35 18.17 0.88
N LEU A 166 7.34 17.28 1.07
CA LEU A 166 8.75 17.57 0.82
C LEU A 166 9.06 17.75 -0.68
N GLU A 167 8.42 16.98 -1.57
CA GLU A 167 8.55 17.17 -3.02
C GLU A 167 7.87 18.45 -3.51
N LEU A 168 6.74 18.84 -2.91
CA LEU A 168 6.09 20.14 -3.17
C LEU A 168 6.95 21.33 -2.72
N VAL A 169 7.77 21.15 -1.68
CA VAL A 169 8.66 22.19 -1.15
C VAL A 169 10.02 22.22 -1.88
N LEU A 170 10.51 21.09 -2.39
CA LEU A 170 11.87 20.96 -2.92
C LEU A 170 11.98 20.62 -4.43
N GLY A 171 10.90 20.30 -5.15
CA GLY A 171 10.96 19.84 -6.54
C GLY A 171 10.35 20.80 -7.57
N PRO A 172 10.88 20.92 -8.80
CA PRO A 172 10.15 21.53 -9.89
C PRO A 172 8.96 20.63 -10.29
N PRO A 173 7.86 21.19 -10.82
CA PRO A 173 6.67 20.42 -11.14
C PRO A 173 6.97 19.34 -12.20
N LYS A 174 6.82 18.06 -11.84
CA LYS A 174 6.79 16.97 -12.82
C LYS A 174 5.48 17.07 -13.60
N ARG A 175 5.54 17.60 -14.82
CA ARG A 175 4.48 17.45 -15.81
C ARG A 175 4.49 15.99 -16.27
N LEU A 176 3.48 15.21 -15.90
CA LEU A 176 3.21 13.92 -16.51
C LEU A 176 1.91 14.06 -17.28
N ASP A 177 2.05 14.25 -18.58
CA ASP A 177 0.93 14.22 -19.53
C ASP A 177 0.43 12.76 -19.62
N PHE A 178 -0.83 12.54 -19.24
CA PHE A 178 -1.52 11.28 -19.52
C PHE A 178 -2.28 11.50 -20.82
N GLU A 179 -1.70 11.10 -21.95
CA GLU A 179 -2.47 10.98 -23.19
C GLU A 179 -3.54 9.90 -22.97
N ARG A 180 -4.78 10.38 -22.91
CA ARG A 180 -5.98 9.56 -22.81
C ARG A 180 -6.30 9.08 -24.23
N GLU A 181 -5.77 7.94 -24.66
CA GLU A 181 -6.34 7.26 -25.83
C GLU A 181 -7.81 6.93 -25.51
N SER A 182 -8.72 7.64 -26.17
CA SER A 182 -10.15 7.35 -26.16
C SER A 182 -10.47 6.41 -27.33
N PRO A 183 -11.25 5.32 -27.13
CA PRO A 183 -11.75 4.53 -28.24
C PRO A 183 -13.03 5.17 -28.80
N SER A 184 -12.92 5.83 -29.95
CA SER A 184 -14.05 6.30 -30.76
C SER A 184 -13.60 6.27 -32.22
N GLY A 185 -14.26 5.61 -33.17
CA GLY A 185 -15.52 4.91 -33.14
C GLY A 185 -15.66 4.02 -34.37
N ARG A 186 -16.55 3.03 -34.28
CA ARG A 186 -17.05 2.29 -35.44
C ARG A 186 -17.86 3.25 -36.30
N VAL A 187 -17.41 3.52 -37.53
CA VAL A 187 -18.29 4.04 -38.57
C VAL A 187 -18.77 2.85 -39.39
N CYS A 188 -20.03 2.51 -39.16
CA CYS A 188 -20.84 1.75 -40.09
C CYS A 188 -21.20 2.70 -41.25
N THR A 189 -20.84 2.34 -42.49
CA THR A 189 -21.48 2.93 -43.67
C THR A 189 -22.02 1.81 -44.53
N ILE A 190 -23.34 1.84 -44.63
CA ILE A 190 -24.17 1.13 -45.59
C ILE A 190 -24.11 1.95 -46.88
N MET A 191 -23.67 1.34 -47.98
CA MET A 191 -24.25 1.44 -49.34
C MET A 191 -23.51 0.48 -50.27
#